data_AF-A0A358NJF3-F1
#
_entry.id   AF-A0A358NJF3-F1
#
_cell.length_a   1.000
_cell.length_b   1.000
_cell.length_c   1.000
_cell.angle_alpha   90.00
_cell.angle_beta   90.00
_cell.angle_gamma   90.00
#
_symmetry.space_group_name_H-M   'P 1'
#
loop_
_entity.id
_entity.type
_entity.pdbx_description
1 polymer ?
#
loop_
_entity_poly.entity_id
_entity_poly.type
_entity_poly.pdbx_seq_one_letter_code
_entity_poly.pdbx_strand_id
1 'polypeptide(L)'
;MIEKFKSLKFIFCERTTEKSDESTETVLLSFSSYLFKLRKGIISPEKLKISLDNILEFKEFLKYESFSHPLLGKCRVLKRGEKEVILKSKTGLMKVNL
;
A
#
# COMPACT_ATOMS: atom_id res chain seq x y z
N MET A 1 -20.68 -16.70 -7.33
CA MET A 1 -20.54 -15.23 -7.53
C MET A 1 -19.60 -14.57 -6.51
N ILE A 2 -19.50 -15.07 -5.27
CA ILE A 2 -18.66 -14.50 -4.19
C ILE A 2 -17.14 -14.63 -4.45
N GLU A 3 -16.71 -15.66 -5.18
CA GLU A 3 -15.29 -15.94 -5.44
C GLU A 3 -14.58 -14.93 -6.37
N LYS A 4 -15.34 -14.11 -7.10
CA LYS A 4 -14.77 -13.12 -8.02
C LYS A 4 -14.02 -12.01 -7.28
N PHE A 5 -14.39 -11.74 -6.03
CA PHE A 5 -13.81 -10.66 -5.24
C PHE A 5 -12.96 -11.24 -4.12
N LYS A 6 -11.65 -11.02 -4.22
CA LYS A 6 -10.62 -11.48 -3.27
C LYS A 6 -10.96 -11.04 -1.83
N SER A 7 -11.52 -9.85 -1.66
CA SER A 7 -11.97 -9.29 -0.38
C SER A 7 -13.18 -10.03 0.20
N LEU A 8 -14.17 -10.42 -0.61
CA LEU A 8 -15.30 -11.22 -0.12
C LEU A 8 -14.84 -12.62 0.25
N LYS A 9 -13.94 -13.21 -0.53
CA LYS A 9 -13.33 -14.50 -0.20
C LYS A 9 -12.59 -14.46 1.15
N PHE A 10 -11.82 -13.41 1.42
CA PHE A 10 -11.15 -13.19 2.71
C PHE A 10 -12.15 -13.14 3.88
N ILE A 11 -13.22 -12.34 3.76
CA ILE A 11 -14.23 -12.15 4.81
C ILE A 11 -14.99 -13.46 5.12
N PHE A 12 -15.27 -14.27 4.11
CA PHE A 12 -16.09 -15.48 4.25
C PHE A 12 -15.29 -16.77 4.45
N CYS A 13 -14.05 -16.89 3.94
CA CYS A 13 -13.23 -18.10 4.07
C CYS A 13 -12.25 -18.09 5.25
N GLU A 14 -11.77 -16.94 5.75
CA GLU A 14 -10.77 -16.94 6.84
C GLU A 14 -11.38 -17.00 8.25
N ARG A 15 -12.71 -16.98 8.38
CA ARG A 15 -13.36 -17.20 9.68
C ARG A 15 -13.17 -18.62 10.25
N THR A 16 -12.62 -19.56 9.48
CA THR A 16 -12.50 -20.96 9.89
C THR A 16 -11.13 -21.36 10.44
N THR A 17 -10.09 -20.52 10.37
CA THR A 17 -8.74 -20.93 10.83
C THR A 17 -7.97 -19.79 11.50
N GLU A 18 -8.00 -19.84 12.84
CA GLU A 18 -6.93 -19.54 13.79
C GLU A 18 -6.32 -18.12 13.92
N LYS A 19 -6.61 -17.51 15.09
CA LYS A 19 -5.70 -16.80 16.02
C LYS A 19 -4.82 -15.65 15.46
N SER A 20 -5.37 -14.43 15.46
CA SER A 20 -4.59 -13.18 15.63
C SER A 20 -5.49 -12.01 16.07
N ASP A 21 -5.90 -12.03 17.34
CA ASP A 21 -6.98 -11.20 17.89
C ASP A 21 -6.68 -9.68 18.00
N GLU A 22 -5.47 -9.19 17.72
CA GLU A 22 -5.20 -7.72 17.69
C GLU A 22 -5.33 -7.08 16.29
N SER A 23 -5.47 -7.88 15.23
CA SER A 23 -5.42 -7.37 13.84
C SER A 23 -6.78 -7.23 13.17
N THR A 24 -7.78 -8.01 13.57
CA THR A 24 -9.10 -8.02 12.92
C THR A 24 -9.96 -6.86 13.38
N GLU A 25 -9.95 -6.55 14.67
CA GLU A 25 -10.76 -5.48 15.25
C GLU A 25 -10.27 -4.10 14.80
N THR A 26 -8.96 -3.90 14.78
CA THR A 26 -8.34 -2.68 14.23
C THR A 26 -8.62 -2.50 12.74
N VAL A 27 -8.60 -3.59 11.96
CA VAL A 27 -8.98 -3.58 10.54
C VAL A 27 -10.47 -3.24 10.36
N LEU A 28 -11.36 -3.82 11.16
CA LEU A 28 -12.79 -3.53 11.14
C LEU A 28 -13.09 -2.07 11.53
N LEU A 29 -12.41 -1.54 12.54
CA LEU A 29 -12.51 -0.14 12.95
C LEU A 29 -12.02 0.81 11.87
N SER A 30 -10.90 0.50 11.23
CA SER A 30 -10.38 1.25 10.10
C SER A 30 -11.37 1.25 8.92
N PHE A 31 -11.93 0.08 8.60
CA PHE A 31 -12.87 -0.08 7.49
C PHE A 31 -14.21 0.63 7.75
N SER A 32 -14.77 0.50 8.96
CA SER A 32 -16.00 1.20 9.34
C SER A 32 -15.80 2.73 9.35
N SER A 33 -14.66 3.22 9.84
CA SER A 33 -14.28 4.64 9.75
C SER A 33 -14.21 5.13 8.31
N TYR A 34 -13.62 4.33 7.42
CA TYR A 34 -13.55 4.63 5.99
C TYR A 34 -14.94 4.74 5.35
N LEU A 35 -15.81 3.75 5.57
CA LEU A 35 -17.18 3.76 5.05
C LEU A 35 -18.00 4.93 5.58
N PHE A 36 -17.81 5.28 6.86
CA PHE A 36 -18.48 6.43 7.46
C PHE A 36 -18.06 7.75 6.82
N LYS A 37 -16.75 7.94 6.58
CA LYS A 37 -16.21 9.11 5.88
C LYS A 37 -16.67 9.19 4.43
N LEU A 38 -16.81 8.05 3.75
CA LEU A 38 -17.41 7.98 2.41
C LEU A 38 -18.87 8.44 2.43
N ARG A 39 -19.70 7.91 3.34
CA ARG A 39 -21.12 8.30 3.49
C ARG A 39 -21.28 9.80 3.76
N LYS A 40 -20.38 10.38 4.56
CA LYS A 40 -20.38 11.81 4.88
C LYS A 40 -19.84 12.70 3.76
N GLY A 41 -19.32 12.13 2.67
CA GLY A 41 -18.68 12.89 1.59
C GLY A 41 -17.34 13.52 1.98
N ILE A 42 -16.75 13.11 3.11
CA ILE A 42 -15.46 13.64 3.60
C ILE A 42 -14.30 13.09 2.77
N ILE A 43 -14.44 11.86 2.27
CA ILE A 43 -13.48 11.21 1.38
C ILE A 43 -14.17 10.94 0.04
N SER A 44 -13.55 11.36 -1.06
CA SER A 44 -13.98 11.00 -2.42
C SER A 44 -13.22 9.76 -2.88
N PRO A 45 -13.88 8.66 -3.26
CA PRO A 45 -13.20 7.43 -3.71
C PRO A 45 -12.31 7.67 -4.94
N GLU A 46 -12.66 8.64 -5.78
CA GLU A 46 -11.88 9.04 -6.95
C GLU A 46 -10.51 9.61 -6.59
N LYS A 47 -10.38 10.31 -5.45
CA LYS A 47 -9.09 10.84 -4.97
C LYS A 47 -8.17 9.73 -4.44
N LEU A 48 -8.72 8.56 -4.14
CA LEU A 48 -7.98 7.36 -3.71
C LEU A 48 -7.65 6.43 -4.88
N LYS A 49 -8.28 6.63 -6.04
CA LYS A 49 -7.90 5.91 -7.25
C LYS A 49 -6.53 6.41 -7.68
N ILE A 50 -5.52 5.59 -7.42
CA ILE A 50 -4.21 5.77 -8.01
C ILE A 50 -4.34 5.27 -9.44
N SER A 51 -4.13 6.16 -10.42
CA SER A 51 -4.06 5.79 -11.84
C SER A 51 -2.87 4.85 -12.02
N LEU A 52 -3.14 3.55 -12.06
CA LEU A 52 -2.13 2.49 -12.20
C LEU A 52 -1.53 2.42 -13.61
N ASP A 53 -2.13 3.11 -14.57
CA ASP A 53 -1.80 2.97 -16.00
C ASP A 53 -0.37 3.40 -16.37
N ASN A 54 0.33 4.17 -15.52
CA ASN A 54 1.67 4.71 -15.82
C ASN A 54 2.69 4.57 -14.66
N ILE A 55 2.43 3.70 -13.68
CA ILE A 55 3.44 3.46 -12.63
C ILE A 55 4.46 2.48 -13.19
N LEU A 56 5.61 3.01 -13.61
CA LEU A 56 6.81 2.22 -13.95
C LEU A 56 7.11 1.25 -12.80
N GLU A 57 7.67 0.08 -13.10
CA GLU A 57 8.02 -0.86 -12.04
C GLU A 57 8.99 -0.19 -11.05
N PHE A 58 8.85 -0.49 -9.75
CA PHE A 58 9.70 0.09 -8.72
C PHE A 58 11.19 -0.06 -9.03
N LYS A 59 11.55 -1.17 -9.67
CA LYS A 59 12.91 -1.49 -10.14
C LYS A 59 13.47 -0.49 -11.14
N GLU A 60 12.62 0.12 -11.97
CA GLU A 60 13.03 1.12 -12.95
C GLU A 60 13.34 2.46 -12.29
N PHE A 61 12.61 2.82 -11.24
CA PHE A 61 12.90 4.01 -10.44
C PHE A 61 14.26 3.91 -9.73
N LEU A 62 14.68 2.71 -9.32
CA LEU A 62 15.98 2.49 -8.65
C LEU A 62 17.19 2.76 -9.56
N LYS A 63 17.00 2.82 -10.89
CA LYS A 63 18.07 3.18 -11.85
C LYS A 63 18.52 4.63 -11.70
N TYR A 64 17.63 5.51 -11.21
CA TYR A 64 17.92 6.94 -11.04
C TYR A 64 18.42 7.24 -9.61
N GLU A 65 19.28 8.26 -9.46
CA GLU A 65 19.77 8.67 -8.13
C GLU A 65 18.67 9.37 -7.32
N SER A 66 17.80 10.12 -8.00
CA SER A 66 16.64 10.79 -7.40
C SER A 66 15.42 10.58 -8.28
N PHE A 67 14.29 10.19 -7.69
CA PHE A 67 13.03 9.99 -8.41
C PHE A 67 11.83 10.42 -7.56
N SER A 68 10.70 10.68 -8.21
CA SER A 68 9.44 10.97 -7.52
C SER A 68 8.49 9.80 -7.71
N HIS A 69 8.26 9.03 -6.66
CA HIS A 69 7.32 7.93 -6.67
C HIS A 69 5.92 8.43 -6.28
N PRO A 70 4.83 8.02 -6.97
CA PRO A 70 3.48 8.45 -6.63
C PRO A 70 3.07 8.17 -5.18
N LEU A 71 3.54 7.04 -4.62
CA LEU A 71 3.21 6.61 -3.26
C LEU A 71 4.21 7.05 -2.18
N LEU A 72 5.50 7.18 -2.54
CA LEU A 72 6.58 7.45 -1.57
C LEU A 72 7.08 8.90 -1.66
N GLY A 73 6.56 9.69 -2.62
CA GLY A 73 7.03 11.03 -2.91
C GLY A 73 8.46 11.06 -3.43
N LYS A 74 9.17 12.16 -3.15
CA LYS A 74 10.57 12.33 -3.55
C LYS A 74 11.45 11.32 -2.80
N CYS A 75 12.11 10.47 -3.56
CA CYS A 75 13.03 9.44 -3.09
C CYS A 75 14.43 9.72 -3.64
N ARG A 76 15.45 9.58 -2.79
CA ARG A 76 16.86 9.63 -3.19
C ARG A 76 17.58 8.35 -2.80
N VAL A 77 18.28 7.74 -3.75
CA VAL A 77 19.15 6.59 -3.51
C VAL A 77 20.43 7.07 -2.84
N LEU A 78 20.72 6.54 -1.64
CA LEU A 78 21.93 6.88 -0.88
C LEU A 78 23.07 5.89 -1.11
N LYS A 79 22.73 4.59 -1.20
CA LYS A 79 23.70 3.52 -1.46
C LYS A 79 23.07 2.45 -2.34
N ARG A 80 23.84 1.99 -3.31
CA ARG A 80 23.54 0.83 -4.16
C ARG A 80 24.52 -0.27 -3.80
N GLY A 81 24.04 -1.32 -3.14
CA GLY A 81 24.75 -2.59 -3.00
C GLY A 81 24.23 -3.61 -4.01
N GLU A 82 24.93 -4.72 -4.18
CA GLU A 82 24.55 -5.78 -5.12
C GLU A 82 23.21 -6.47 -4.77
N LYS A 83 22.84 -6.47 -3.48
CA LYS A 83 21.61 -7.11 -2.96
C LYS A 83 20.61 -6.14 -2.34
N GLU A 84 21.01 -4.88 -2.15
CA GLU A 84 20.22 -3.92 -1.38
C GLU A 84 20.40 -2.49 -1.87
N VAL A 85 19.29 -1.74 -1.88
CA VAL A 85 19.28 -0.30 -2.17
C VAL A 85 18.74 0.44 -0.95
N ILE A 86 19.51 1.42 -0.48
CA ILE A 86 19.09 2.30 0.61
C ILE A 86 18.54 3.59 -0.01
N LEU A 87 17.29 3.88 0.33
CA LEU A 87 16.53 5.03 -0.15
C LEU A 87 16.23 5.98 1.01
N LYS A 88 16.22 7.28 0.74
CA LYS A 88 15.68 8.31 1.62
C LYS A 88 14.40 8.86 1.00
N SER A 89 13.27 8.61 1.65
CA SER A 89 11.96 9.20 1.35
C SER A 89 11.63 10.29 2.38
N LYS A 90 10.57 11.06 2.11
CA LYS A 90 9.97 11.99 3.08
C LYS A 90 9.60 11.31 4.40
N THR A 91 9.25 10.03 4.36
CA THR A 91 8.86 9.24 5.55
C THR A 91 10.03 8.61 6.31
N GLY A 92 11.25 8.66 5.76
CA GLY A 92 12.44 8.11 6.42
C GLY A 92 13.39 7.36 5.49
N LEU A 93 14.31 6.60 6.10
CA LEU A 93 15.22 5.71 5.40
C LEU A 93 14.55 4.36 5.16
N MET A 94 14.55 3.90 3.91
CA MET A 94 14.00 2.60 3.51
C MET A 94 15.10 1.74 2.91
N LYS A 95 15.15 0.47 3.32
CA LYS A 95 16.02 -0.54 2.73
C LYS A 95 15.17 -1.43 1.83
N VAL A 96 15.55 -1.54 0.57
CA VAL A 96 14.87 -2.38 -0.42
C VAL A 96 15.82 -3.49 -0.85
N ASN A 97 15.39 -4.73 -0.75
CA ASN A 97 16.10 -5.87 -1.33
C ASN A 97 15.70 -5.99 -2.81
N LEU A 98 16.70 -6.14 -3.69
CA LEU A 98 16.55 -6.21 -5.15
C LEU A 98 16.13 -7.59 -5.65
#